data_AF-W2ZJQ6-F1
#
_entry.id   AF-W2ZJQ6-F1
#
_cell.length_a   1.000
_cell.length_b   1.000
_cell.length_c   1.000
_cell.angle_alpha   90.00
_cell.angle_beta   90.00
_cell.angle_gamma   90.00
#
_symmetry.space_group_name_H-M   'P 1'
#
loop_
_entity.id
_entity.type
_entity.pdbx_description
1 polymer ?
#
loop_
_entity_poly.entity_id
_entity_poly.type
_entity_poly.pdbx_seq_one_letter_code
_entity_poly.pdbx_strand_id
1 'polypeptide(L)'
;MAPNFDQRAYSHDAHPPSTLWTKDEYTKVWEHFLDKFAAIQSRFPAPIDRFEEEGRAKMQKIVMRMIERRAPITLVLPAFPFKSPNSTDKVLGKLPDRAEELSMERLERFCREVEEAYPPGCKMVIFSDGRVFNDLLGVSLSDLRAFENEMQAMVKEAGHTHIYFDSMDNYVKNVDDPIPEILERFNVLHMDFDTRIKTEAAIRNTYCSFCKFLERDLAQQWVGMSRSAMKRSCGKIAKQMMHRNVGFSALVDDSYPDALRISIHQYDNAGPKFGIHLIPQKSGKPRTPWHSVVCEDLDSTPHTVDLKDVDTDKYDLVYKHGRKWGY
;
A
#
# COMPACT_ATOMS: atom_id res chain seq x y z
N MET A 1 17.85 28.11 11.70
CA MET A 1 18.18 27.93 10.28
C MET A 1 18.95 26.63 10.18
N ALA A 2 18.26 25.55 9.82
CA ALA A 2 18.85 24.23 9.65
C ALA A 2 19.08 23.98 8.14
N PRO A 3 20.08 23.16 7.77
CA PRO A 3 20.53 23.03 6.39
C PRO A 3 19.48 22.32 5.54
N ASN A 4 19.25 22.88 4.37
CA ASN A 4 18.40 22.38 3.30
C ASN A 4 18.96 21.02 2.83
N PHE A 5 18.39 19.91 3.31
CA PHE A 5 18.61 18.61 2.70
C PHE A 5 17.76 18.56 1.44
N ASP A 6 18.43 18.38 0.30
CA ASP A 6 17.91 18.20 -1.05
C ASP A 6 16.41 17.89 -1.11
N GLN A 7 15.62 18.96 -1.22
CA GLN A 7 14.42 18.91 -2.05
C GLN A 7 14.91 18.56 -3.45
N ARG A 8 15.03 17.26 -3.74
CA ARG A 8 14.76 16.77 -5.10
C ARG A 8 13.29 17.05 -5.34
N ALA A 9 13.00 18.31 -5.66
CA ALA A 9 11.87 18.65 -6.49
C ALA A 9 11.82 17.60 -7.58
N TYR A 10 10.64 17.02 -7.83
CA TYR A 10 10.38 16.25 -9.04
C TYR A 10 11.06 16.97 -10.20
N SER A 11 12.19 16.45 -10.68
CA SER A 11 12.88 17.09 -11.77
C SER A 11 11.96 16.93 -12.97
N HIS A 12 11.35 18.04 -13.38
CA HIS A 12 10.78 18.19 -14.70
C HIS A 12 11.93 18.18 -15.69
N ASP A 13 12.60 17.04 -15.87
CA ASP A 13 13.50 16.82 -16.99
C ASP A 13 12.63 16.60 -18.25
N ALA A 14 11.96 17.68 -18.64
CA ALA A 14 11.23 17.77 -19.89
C ALA A 14 12.27 18.03 -20.99
N HIS A 15 12.78 16.96 -21.58
CA HIS A 15 13.38 17.08 -22.90
C HIS A 15 12.26 17.30 -23.92
N PRO A 16 12.31 18.36 -24.75
CA PRO A 16 11.33 18.53 -25.81
C PRO A 16 11.39 17.31 -26.74
N PRO A 17 10.25 16.68 -27.07
CA PRO A 17 10.25 15.43 -27.83
C PRO A 17 10.80 15.69 -29.23
N SER A 18 11.89 15.02 -29.60
CA SER A 18 12.47 15.09 -30.95
C SER A 18 11.58 14.47 -32.02
N THR A 19 10.48 13.81 -31.63
CA THR A 19 9.42 13.29 -32.51
C THR A 19 8.12 13.11 -31.71
N LEU A 20 7.03 13.74 -32.17
CA LEU A 20 5.67 13.48 -31.67
C LEU A 20 5.28 12.04 -32.05
N TRP A 21 4.77 11.26 -31.09
CA TRP A 21 4.18 9.96 -31.40
C TRP A 21 2.90 10.11 -32.22
N THR A 22 2.69 9.14 -33.10
CA THR A 22 1.43 8.87 -33.78
C THR A 22 0.35 8.43 -32.78
N LYS A 23 -0.91 8.59 -33.16
CA LYS A 23 -2.05 8.11 -32.36
C LYS A 23 -1.98 6.60 -32.08
N ASP A 24 -1.43 5.83 -33.02
CA ASP A 24 -1.31 4.38 -32.91
C ASP A 24 -0.26 4.00 -31.87
N GLU A 25 0.88 4.71 -31.80
CA GLU A 25 1.88 4.50 -30.75
C GLU A 25 1.32 4.77 -29.35
N TYR A 26 0.57 5.88 -29.18
CA TYR A 26 -0.11 6.18 -27.92
C TYR A 26 -1.11 5.09 -27.52
N THR A 27 -1.90 4.62 -28.48
CA THR A 27 -2.90 3.57 -28.25
C THR A 27 -2.23 2.26 -27.85
N LYS A 28 -1.16 1.87 -28.54
CA LYS A 28 -0.39 0.66 -28.24
C LYS A 28 0.18 0.66 -26.82
N VAL A 29 0.74 1.77 -26.37
CA VAL A 29 1.26 1.88 -25.00
C VAL A 29 0.15 1.78 -23.96
N TRP A 30 -0.97 2.46 -24.20
CA TRP A 30 -2.12 2.39 -23.30
C TRP A 30 -2.69 0.97 -23.19
N GLU A 31 -2.87 0.28 -24.32
CA GLU A 31 -3.39 -1.09 -24.35
C GLU A 31 -2.44 -2.06 -23.65
N HIS A 32 -1.12 -1.91 -23.87
CA HIS A 32 -0.12 -2.71 -23.18
C HIS A 32 -0.11 -2.43 -21.67
N PHE A 33 -0.16 -1.17 -21.25
CA PHE A 33 -0.29 -0.82 -19.84
C PHE A 33 -1.52 -1.46 -19.20
N LEU A 34 -2.67 -1.39 -19.88
CA LEU A 34 -3.93 -1.94 -19.38
C LEU A 34 -3.86 -3.47 -19.24
N ASP A 35 -3.26 -4.16 -20.20
CA ASP A 35 -3.01 -5.61 -20.14
C ASP A 35 -2.16 -5.98 -18.92
N LYS A 36 -1.04 -5.27 -18.69
CA LYS A 36 -0.17 -5.53 -17.52
C LYS A 36 -0.85 -5.17 -16.21
N PHE A 37 -1.63 -4.09 -16.19
CA PHE A 37 -2.35 -3.68 -14.99
C PHE A 37 -3.42 -4.70 -14.59
N ALA A 38 -4.12 -5.30 -15.56
CA ALA A 38 -5.11 -6.34 -15.30
C ALA A 38 -4.52 -7.55 -14.55
N ALA A 39 -3.24 -7.87 -14.76
CA ALA A 39 -2.56 -8.96 -14.06
C ALA A 39 -2.36 -8.70 -12.56
N ILE A 40 -2.34 -7.43 -12.12
CA ILE A 40 -2.20 -7.05 -10.71
C ILE A 40 -3.48 -6.50 -10.09
N GLN A 41 -4.47 -6.10 -10.91
CA GLN A 41 -5.69 -5.46 -10.45
C GLN A 41 -6.55 -6.38 -9.57
N SER A 42 -7.06 -5.81 -8.48
CA SER A 42 -8.08 -6.44 -7.65
C SER A 42 -9.46 -5.95 -8.08
N ARG A 43 -10.37 -6.85 -8.42
CA ARG A 43 -11.74 -6.53 -8.87
C ARG A 43 -12.77 -7.20 -7.99
N PHE A 44 -13.83 -6.49 -7.64
CA PHE A 44 -15.01 -7.16 -7.07
C PHE A 44 -15.73 -7.97 -8.16
N PRO A 45 -16.55 -8.96 -7.78
CA PRO A 45 -17.51 -9.51 -8.72
C PRO A 45 -18.49 -8.42 -9.19
N ALA A 46 -18.97 -8.55 -10.43
CA ALA A 46 -20.08 -7.74 -10.91
C ALA A 46 -21.32 -7.92 -9.99
N PRO A 47 -22.13 -6.88 -9.73
CA PRO A 47 -22.07 -5.53 -10.31
C PRO A 47 -21.31 -4.50 -9.44
N ILE A 48 -20.54 -4.94 -8.44
CA ILE A 48 -19.87 -4.00 -7.52
C ILE A 48 -18.65 -3.35 -8.18
N ASP A 49 -17.91 -4.11 -9.00
CA ASP A 49 -16.81 -3.56 -9.79
C ASP A 49 -17.36 -2.72 -10.95
N ARG A 50 -16.80 -1.52 -11.08
CA ARG A 50 -17.21 -0.45 -12.01
C ARG A 50 -16.04 0.01 -12.89
N PHE A 51 -15.02 -0.84 -13.03
CA PHE A 51 -13.82 -0.45 -13.77
C PHE A 51 -14.12 -0.28 -15.26
N GLU A 52 -14.92 -1.15 -15.90
CA GLU A 52 -15.23 -0.97 -17.33
C GLU A 52 -16.15 0.23 -17.57
N GLU A 53 -17.13 0.47 -16.69
CA GLU A 53 -18.12 1.52 -16.84
C GLU A 53 -17.54 2.93 -16.61
N GLU A 54 -16.60 3.06 -15.67
CA GLU A 54 -16.06 4.38 -15.28
C GLU A 54 -14.55 4.40 -15.06
N GLY A 55 -14.01 3.38 -14.40
CA GLY A 55 -12.62 3.34 -13.96
C GLY A 55 -11.61 3.44 -15.10
N ARG A 56 -11.84 2.70 -16.18
CA ARG A 56 -10.95 2.56 -17.33
C ARG A 56 -10.71 3.91 -18.00
N ALA A 57 -11.78 4.68 -18.24
CA ALA A 57 -11.66 6.01 -18.84
C ALA A 57 -10.91 7.00 -17.94
N LYS A 58 -11.15 6.95 -16.62
CA LYS A 58 -10.43 7.80 -15.64
C LYS A 58 -8.96 7.43 -15.55
N MET A 59 -8.63 6.14 -15.49
CA MET A 59 -7.26 5.64 -15.51
C MET A 59 -6.54 6.04 -16.81
N GLN A 60 -7.19 5.83 -17.96
CA GLN A 60 -6.64 6.23 -19.25
C GLN A 60 -6.28 7.71 -19.26
N LYS A 61 -7.17 8.58 -18.78
CA LYS A 61 -6.90 10.02 -18.72
C LYS A 61 -5.69 10.38 -17.85
N ILE A 62 -5.49 9.69 -16.72
CA ILE A 62 -4.35 9.91 -15.83
C ILE A 62 -3.06 9.44 -16.50
N VAL A 63 -3.04 8.19 -16.99
CA VAL A 63 -1.87 7.55 -17.58
C VAL A 63 -1.44 8.27 -18.87
N MET A 64 -2.39 8.61 -19.75
CA MET A 64 -2.12 9.31 -21.00
C MET A 64 -1.49 10.67 -20.79
N ARG A 65 -1.84 11.41 -19.73
CA ARG A 65 -1.21 12.70 -19.40
C ARG A 65 0.30 12.56 -19.20
N MET A 66 0.75 11.49 -18.55
CA MET A 66 2.18 11.22 -18.35
C MET A 66 2.83 10.77 -19.67
N ILE A 67 2.16 9.90 -20.42
CA ILE A 67 2.63 9.41 -21.72
C ILE A 67 2.86 10.56 -22.72
N GLU A 68 1.88 11.46 -22.86
CA GLU A 68 1.92 12.64 -23.74
C GLU A 68 3.08 13.59 -23.39
N ARG A 69 3.46 13.65 -22.11
CA ARG A 69 4.58 14.46 -21.61
C ARG A 69 5.93 13.75 -21.68
N ARG A 70 5.99 12.50 -22.17
CA ARG A 70 7.20 11.66 -22.11
C ARG A 70 7.72 11.42 -20.71
N ALA A 71 6.85 11.51 -19.71
CA ALA A 71 7.21 11.29 -18.32
C ALA A 71 6.98 9.82 -17.93
N PRO A 72 7.82 9.23 -17.06
CA PRO A 72 7.57 7.91 -16.50
C PRO A 72 6.15 7.80 -15.92
N ILE A 73 5.46 6.69 -16.19
CA ILE A 73 4.14 6.45 -15.60
C ILE A 73 4.32 6.20 -14.11
N THR A 74 3.93 7.17 -13.28
CA THR A 74 4.09 7.07 -11.83
C THR A 74 2.83 6.52 -11.20
N LEU A 75 2.96 5.44 -10.43
CA LEU A 75 1.94 4.88 -9.57
C LEU A 75 2.33 5.14 -8.12
N VAL A 76 1.36 5.55 -7.31
CA VAL A 76 1.59 5.78 -5.87
C VAL A 76 0.70 4.88 -5.04
N LEU A 77 1.33 4.07 -4.18
CA LEU A 77 0.73 3.04 -3.35
C LEU A 77 0.97 3.32 -1.87
N PRO A 78 -0.07 3.63 -1.08
CA PRO A 78 0.03 3.59 0.37
C PRO A 78 0.00 2.17 0.86
N ALA A 79 1.11 1.73 1.44
CA ALA A 79 1.30 0.34 1.85
C ALA A 79 2.59 0.18 2.66
N PHE A 80 2.79 -1.04 3.16
CA PHE A 80 3.99 -1.49 3.87
C PHE A 80 4.32 -0.65 5.12
N PRO A 81 3.39 -0.51 6.08
CA PRO A 81 3.63 0.28 7.29
C PRO A 81 4.68 -0.36 8.20
N PHE A 82 4.44 -1.64 8.54
CA PHE A 82 5.21 -2.51 9.43
C PHE A 82 4.49 -3.85 9.54
N LYS A 83 5.18 -4.91 9.97
CA LYS A 83 4.54 -6.19 10.32
C LYS A 83 3.53 -6.02 11.47
N SER A 84 2.44 -6.79 11.42
CA SER A 84 1.45 -6.88 12.50
C SER A 84 2.11 -7.06 13.86
N PRO A 85 1.67 -6.36 14.91
CA PRO A 85 2.17 -6.59 16.27
C PRO A 85 1.73 -7.95 16.84
N ASN A 86 0.82 -8.67 16.18
CA ASN A 86 0.47 -10.06 16.53
C ASN A 86 1.44 -11.07 15.89
N SER A 87 2.66 -11.16 16.45
CA SER A 87 3.67 -12.13 16.03
C SER A 87 3.46 -13.55 16.56
N THR A 88 2.40 -13.78 17.34
CA THR A 88 2.03 -15.13 17.82
C THR A 88 1.13 -15.81 16.80
N ASP A 89 0.14 -15.08 16.27
CA ASP A 89 -0.89 -15.67 15.43
C ASP A 89 -0.74 -15.32 13.95
N LYS A 90 -0.19 -14.15 13.59
CA LYS A 90 -0.33 -13.62 12.22
C LYS A 90 0.94 -13.62 11.39
N VAL A 91 2.08 -13.27 11.98
CA VAL A 91 3.33 -12.99 11.25
C VAL A 91 4.53 -13.63 11.95
N LEU A 92 5.60 -13.91 11.20
CA LEU A 92 6.82 -14.57 11.71
C LEU A 92 7.65 -13.71 12.67
N GLY A 93 7.52 -12.39 12.57
CA GLY A 93 8.30 -11.43 13.33
C GLY A 93 7.99 -10.00 12.92
N LYS A 94 8.89 -9.08 13.29
CA LYS A 94 8.72 -7.63 13.04
C LYS A 94 9.31 -7.15 11.71
N LEU A 95 10.25 -7.89 11.15
CA LEU A 95 10.94 -7.54 9.92
C LEU A 95 10.21 -8.13 8.70
N PRO A 96 10.39 -7.54 7.50
CA PRO A 96 9.94 -8.12 6.25
C PRO A 96 10.37 -9.59 6.08
N ASP A 97 9.54 -10.38 5.43
CA ASP A 97 9.81 -11.78 5.14
C ASP A 97 9.40 -12.11 3.69
N ARG A 98 9.22 -13.39 3.36
CA ARG A 98 8.89 -13.85 2.01
C ARG A 98 7.66 -13.14 1.43
N ALA A 99 6.71 -12.74 2.28
CA ALA A 99 5.51 -12.04 1.84
C ALA A 99 5.83 -10.69 1.20
N GLU A 100 6.69 -9.89 1.84
CA GLU A 100 7.13 -8.61 1.32
C GLU A 100 8.04 -8.77 0.10
N GLU A 101 8.91 -9.78 0.10
CA GLU A 101 9.79 -10.11 -1.04
C GLU A 101 8.99 -10.36 -2.32
N LEU A 102 8.05 -11.31 -2.29
CA LEU A 102 7.19 -11.64 -3.44
C LEU A 102 6.37 -10.42 -3.91
N SER A 103 6.01 -9.54 -2.98
CA SER A 103 5.28 -8.33 -3.31
C SER A 103 6.13 -7.33 -4.08
N MET A 104 7.37 -7.12 -3.66
CA MET A 104 8.30 -6.25 -4.38
C MET A 104 8.63 -6.82 -5.77
N GLU A 105 8.89 -8.12 -5.86
CA GLU A 105 9.15 -8.79 -7.14
C GLU A 105 7.97 -8.64 -8.12
N ARG A 106 6.73 -8.73 -7.62
CA ARG A 106 5.53 -8.58 -8.44
C ARG A 106 5.34 -7.15 -8.94
N LEU A 107 5.55 -6.15 -8.08
CA LEU A 107 5.45 -4.74 -8.46
C LEU A 107 6.57 -4.33 -9.44
N GLU A 108 7.79 -4.81 -9.22
CA GLU A 108 8.93 -4.60 -10.10
C GLU A 108 8.66 -5.22 -11.48
N ARG A 109 8.17 -6.46 -11.52
CA ARG A 109 7.81 -7.14 -12.78
C ARG A 109 6.79 -6.34 -13.58
N PHE A 110 5.73 -5.86 -12.93
CA PHE A 110 4.73 -5.01 -13.58
C PHE A 110 5.37 -3.76 -14.19
N CYS A 111 6.26 -3.07 -13.46
CA CYS A 111 6.90 -1.86 -13.98
C CYS A 111 7.82 -2.13 -15.17
N ARG A 112 8.63 -3.20 -15.10
CA ARG A 112 9.50 -3.63 -16.19
C ARG A 112 8.70 -3.98 -17.45
N GLU A 113 7.62 -4.74 -17.30
CA GLU A 113 6.75 -5.12 -18.42
C GLU A 113 6.10 -3.88 -19.06
N VAL A 114 5.75 -2.85 -18.28
CA VAL A 114 5.28 -1.57 -18.83
C VAL A 114 6.39 -0.84 -19.59
N GLU A 115 7.61 -0.80 -19.04
CA GLU A 115 8.78 -0.15 -19.66
C GLU A 115 9.15 -0.75 -21.03
N GLU A 116 8.96 -2.07 -21.22
CA GLU A 116 9.17 -2.75 -22.51
C GLU A 116 8.41 -2.09 -23.67
N ALA A 117 7.21 -1.55 -23.42
CA ALA A 117 6.41 -0.83 -24.42
C ALA A 117 6.55 0.69 -24.33
N TYR A 118 7.03 1.22 -23.21
CA TYR A 118 7.12 2.66 -22.93
C TYR A 118 8.50 3.01 -22.37
N PRO A 119 9.49 3.38 -23.22
CA PRO A 119 10.87 3.61 -22.81
C PRO A 119 11.11 4.62 -21.68
N PRO A 120 10.29 5.69 -21.48
CA PRO A 120 10.42 6.54 -20.30
C PRO A 120 10.12 5.81 -18.97
N GLY A 121 9.52 4.61 -19.04
CA GLY A 121 9.41 3.67 -17.94
C GLY A 121 8.22 3.90 -17.02
N CYS A 122 8.25 3.16 -15.91
CA CYS A 122 7.20 3.10 -14.91
C CYS A 122 7.82 3.27 -13.51
N LYS A 123 7.23 4.09 -12.66
CA LYS A 123 7.70 4.31 -11.29
C LYS A 123 6.66 3.83 -10.30
N MET A 124 7.04 2.90 -9.44
CA MET A 124 6.23 2.44 -8.33
C MET A 124 6.68 3.13 -7.05
N VAL A 125 5.88 4.06 -6.55
CA VAL A 125 6.14 4.72 -5.28
C VAL A 125 5.35 4.02 -4.17
N ILE A 126 6.08 3.44 -3.23
CA ILE A 126 5.56 2.96 -1.95
C ILE A 126 5.57 4.13 -0.97
N PHE A 127 4.40 4.71 -0.72
CA PHE A 127 4.22 5.77 0.27
C PHE A 127 3.86 5.13 1.61
N SER A 128 4.85 4.94 2.48
CA SER A 128 4.66 4.25 3.77
C SER A 128 3.57 4.93 4.61
N ASP A 129 2.61 4.14 5.08
CA ASP A 129 1.59 4.55 6.05
C ASP A 129 1.99 4.17 7.50
N GLY A 130 3.24 3.75 7.71
CA GLY A 130 3.72 3.33 9.03
C GLY A 130 3.63 4.45 10.06
N ARG A 131 4.20 5.63 9.76
CA ARG A 131 4.18 6.81 10.64
C ARG A 131 2.77 7.32 10.95
N VAL A 132 1.79 6.95 10.12
CA VAL A 132 0.38 7.31 10.30
C VAL A 132 -0.24 6.54 11.46
N PHE A 133 0.17 5.27 11.65
CA PHE A 133 -0.54 4.32 12.52
C PHE A 133 0.31 3.66 13.61
N ASN A 134 1.64 3.82 13.61
CA ASN A 134 2.52 3.02 14.47
C ASN A 134 2.19 3.15 15.97
N ASP A 135 1.98 4.36 16.48
CA ASP A 135 1.60 4.61 17.88
C ASP A 135 0.22 4.03 18.22
N LEU A 136 -0.76 4.15 17.30
CA LEU A 136 -2.11 3.58 17.46
C LEU A 136 -2.09 2.06 17.52
N LEU A 137 -1.11 1.42 16.88
CA LEU A 137 -0.95 -0.03 16.84
C LEU A 137 0.16 -0.54 17.78
N GLY A 138 0.73 0.34 18.62
CA GLY A 138 1.74 -0.04 19.60
C GLY A 138 3.08 -0.49 18.99
N VAL A 139 3.39 -0.05 17.78
CA VAL A 139 4.65 -0.31 17.08
C VAL A 139 5.61 0.86 17.33
N SER A 140 6.79 0.54 17.87
CA SER A 140 7.82 1.53 18.16
C SER A 140 8.39 2.14 16.87
N LEU A 141 8.86 3.39 16.94
CA LEU A 141 9.56 4.01 15.80
C LEU A 141 10.83 3.25 15.40
N SER A 142 11.50 2.60 16.35
CA SER A 142 12.66 1.75 16.05
C SER A 142 12.28 0.50 15.25
N ASP A 143 11.17 -0.17 15.61
CA ASP A 143 10.70 -1.34 14.86
C ASP A 143 10.22 -0.94 13.46
N LEU A 144 9.50 0.19 13.34
CA LEU A 144 9.08 0.76 12.05
C LEU A 144 10.29 1.07 11.16
N ARG A 145 11.30 1.78 11.67
CA ARG A 145 12.51 2.10 10.90
C ARG A 145 13.29 0.85 10.52
N ALA A 146 13.35 -0.15 11.39
CA ALA A 146 14.00 -1.42 11.08
C ALA A 146 13.28 -2.14 9.93
N PHE A 147 11.95 -2.15 9.92
CA PHE A 147 11.16 -2.70 8.82
C PHE A 147 11.40 -1.93 7.50
N GLU A 148 11.36 -0.60 7.53
CA GLU A 148 11.58 0.24 6.35
C GLU A 148 13.01 0.08 5.76
N ASN A 149 14.02 0.07 6.63
CA ASN A 149 15.42 -0.13 6.21
C ASN A 149 15.61 -1.50 5.55
N GLU A 150 14.96 -2.53 6.09
CA GLU A 150 15.04 -3.87 5.53
C GLU A 150 14.31 -3.98 4.19
N MET A 151 13.15 -3.35 4.03
CA MET A 151 12.47 -3.24 2.73
C MET A 151 13.36 -2.61 1.66
N GLN A 152 14.02 -1.49 2.01
CA GLN A 152 14.96 -0.82 1.10
C GLN A 152 16.17 -1.70 0.78
N ALA A 153 16.70 -2.41 1.78
CA ALA A 153 17.81 -3.34 1.58
C ALA A 153 17.44 -4.49 0.64
N MET A 154 16.26 -5.11 0.82
CA MET A 154 15.75 -6.17 -0.05
C MET A 154 15.57 -5.71 -1.50
N VAL A 155 14.95 -4.55 -1.71
CA VAL A 155 14.79 -3.96 -3.06
C VAL A 155 16.14 -3.71 -3.72
N LYS A 156 17.11 -3.19 -2.97
CA LYS A 156 18.47 -2.93 -3.46
C LYS A 156 19.22 -4.23 -3.77
N GLU A 157 19.15 -5.23 -2.90
CA GLU A 157 19.80 -6.54 -3.09
C GLU A 157 19.24 -7.27 -4.30
N ALA A 158 17.93 -7.20 -4.51
CA ALA A 158 17.25 -7.79 -5.66
C ALA A 158 17.46 -7.00 -6.97
N GLY A 159 18.17 -5.87 -6.93
CA GLY A 159 18.45 -5.03 -8.09
C GLY A 159 17.21 -4.39 -8.72
N HIS A 160 16.15 -4.20 -7.95
CA HIS A 160 14.91 -3.58 -8.43
C HIS A 160 15.14 -2.08 -8.68
N THR A 161 14.78 -1.59 -9.86
CA THR A 161 15.06 -0.22 -10.29
C THR A 161 13.83 0.67 -10.39
N HIS A 162 12.63 0.08 -10.23
CA HIS A 162 11.36 0.80 -10.40
C HIS A 162 10.63 1.08 -9.08
N ILE A 163 11.09 0.51 -7.97
CA ILE A 163 10.50 0.67 -6.65
C ILE A 163 11.17 1.83 -5.89
N TYR A 164 10.37 2.79 -5.44
CA TYR A 164 10.79 3.96 -4.69
C TYR A 164 10.02 4.01 -3.37
N PHE A 165 10.70 4.32 -2.28
CA PHE A 165 10.08 4.49 -0.96
C PHE A 165 9.96 5.98 -0.64
N ASP A 166 8.80 6.37 -0.14
CA ASP A 166 8.54 7.71 0.37
C ASP A 166 7.72 7.65 1.65
N SER A 167 7.72 8.73 2.42
CA SER A 167 7.05 8.84 3.71
C SER A 167 6.52 10.25 3.93
N MET A 168 5.49 10.35 4.77
CA MET A 168 4.91 11.63 5.19
C MET A 168 5.93 12.57 5.84
N ASP A 169 7.01 12.03 6.41
CA ASP A 169 8.09 12.79 7.05
C ASP A 169 8.75 13.78 6.09
N ASN A 170 8.70 13.52 4.77
CA ASN A 170 9.24 14.41 3.74
C ASN A 170 8.33 15.62 3.42
N TYR A 171 7.11 15.64 3.96
CA TYR A 171 6.07 16.62 3.60
C TYR A 171 5.51 17.40 4.80
N VAL A 172 6.15 17.25 5.96
CA VAL A 172 5.79 17.91 7.21
C VAL A 172 6.98 18.68 7.77
N LYS A 173 6.70 19.72 8.55
CA LYS A 173 7.75 20.49 9.24
C LYS A 173 8.15 19.81 10.54
N ASN A 174 7.17 19.29 11.29
CA ASN A 174 7.42 18.59 12.53
C ASN A 174 7.50 17.08 12.32
N VAL A 175 8.71 16.58 12.01
CA VAL A 175 8.93 15.16 11.76
C VAL A 175 8.77 14.30 13.03
N ASP A 176 8.94 14.86 14.22
CA ASP A 176 8.79 14.12 15.48
C ASP A 176 7.32 13.82 15.78
N ASP A 177 6.41 14.73 15.44
CA ASP A 177 4.96 14.55 15.57
C ASP A 177 4.21 15.14 14.35
N PRO A 178 4.13 14.37 13.24
CA PRO A 178 3.61 14.88 11.96
C PRO A 178 2.08 14.88 11.89
N ILE A 179 1.39 14.19 12.80
CA ILE A 179 -0.05 13.96 12.72
C ILE A 179 -0.86 15.26 12.87
N PRO A 180 -0.63 16.11 13.90
CA PRO A 180 -1.42 17.33 14.07
C PRO A 180 -1.34 18.26 12.86
N GLU A 181 -0.15 18.41 12.27
CA GLU A 181 0.07 19.24 11.08
C GLU A 181 -0.77 18.77 9.90
N ILE A 182 -0.82 17.46 9.63
CA ILE A 182 -1.60 16.90 8.52
C ILE A 182 -3.10 17.01 8.78
N LEU A 183 -3.54 16.75 10.02
CA LEU A 183 -4.95 16.86 10.36
C LEU A 183 -5.45 18.30 10.27
N GLU A 184 -4.63 19.28 10.62
CA GLU A 184 -4.95 20.70 10.46
C GLU A 184 -4.90 21.12 8.99
N ARG A 185 -3.82 20.79 8.28
CA ARG A 185 -3.60 21.14 6.86
C ARG A 185 -4.75 20.71 5.95
N PHE A 186 -5.33 19.53 6.20
CA PHE A 186 -6.43 19.00 5.38
C PHE A 186 -7.81 19.10 6.07
N ASN A 187 -7.95 19.96 7.09
CA ASN A 187 -9.20 20.23 7.80
C ASN A 187 -9.91 18.97 8.34
N VAL A 188 -9.11 18.03 8.85
CA VAL A 188 -9.56 16.75 9.39
C VAL A 188 -9.69 16.76 10.91
N LEU A 189 -9.00 17.68 11.58
CA LEU A 189 -8.92 17.73 13.05
C LEU A 189 -10.30 17.77 13.73
N HIS A 190 -11.26 18.47 13.12
CA HIS A 190 -12.60 18.67 13.67
C HIS A 190 -13.70 17.89 12.96
N MET A 191 -13.36 16.91 12.12
CA MET A 191 -14.38 16.06 11.48
C MET A 191 -15.15 15.25 12.52
N ASP A 192 -16.47 15.39 12.52
CA ASP A 192 -17.35 14.62 13.41
C ASP A 192 -17.61 13.21 12.84
N PHE A 193 -16.67 12.30 13.06
CA PHE A 193 -16.87 10.91 12.66
C PHE A 193 -17.98 10.22 13.44
N ASP A 194 -18.39 10.69 14.62
CA ASP A 194 -19.53 10.11 15.33
C ASP A 194 -20.84 10.29 14.56
N THR A 195 -21.07 11.49 14.05
CA THR A 195 -22.22 11.75 13.16
C THR A 195 -22.08 10.98 11.85
N ARG A 196 -20.92 11.06 11.19
CA ARG A 196 -20.70 10.40 9.89
C ARG A 196 -20.84 8.88 9.95
N ILE A 197 -20.36 8.23 11.02
CA ILE A 197 -20.54 6.77 11.23
C ILE A 197 -22.04 6.41 11.33
N LYS A 198 -22.85 7.26 11.94
CA LYS A 198 -24.30 7.04 12.06
C LYS A 198 -25.02 7.25 10.73
N THR A 199 -24.67 8.30 9.99
CA THR A 199 -25.43 8.74 8.81
C THR A 199 -24.92 8.17 7.48
N GLU A 200 -23.64 7.85 7.36
CA GLU A 200 -23.00 7.41 6.10
C GLU A 200 -22.62 5.93 6.16
N ALA A 201 -23.27 5.09 5.35
CA ALA A 201 -23.05 3.64 5.36
C ALA A 201 -21.60 3.25 5.00
N ALA A 202 -20.98 3.94 4.04
CA ALA A 202 -19.59 3.69 3.65
C ALA A 202 -18.61 3.96 4.81
N ILE A 203 -18.77 5.09 5.50
CA ILE A 203 -17.95 5.47 6.68
C ILE A 203 -18.15 4.47 7.82
N ARG A 204 -19.38 4.04 8.06
CA ARG A 204 -19.70 3.00 9.05
C ARG A 204 -19.00 1.67 8.73
N ASN A 205 -18.97 1.28 7.45
CA ASN A 205 -18.30 0.06 7.02
C ASN A 205 -16.79 0.16 7.26
N THR A 206 -16.16 1.30 6.95
CA THR A 206 -14.74 1.54 7.28
C THR A 206 -14.47 1.44 8.78
N TYR A 207 -15.29 2.09 9.61
CA TYR A 207 -15.19 2.01 11.07
C TYR A 207 -15.28 0.56 11.59
N CYS A 208 -16.27 -0.20 11.10
CA CYS A 208 -16.45 -1.60 11.48
C CYS A 208 -15.27 -2.47 11.04
N SER A 209 -14.71 -2.22 9.86
CA SER A 209 -13.53 -2.93 9.36
C SER A 209 -12.30 -2.64 10.22
N PHE A 210 -12.06 -1.37 10.59
CA PHE A 210 -10.98 -1.02 11.53
C PHE A 210 -11.18 -1.65 12.90
N CYS A 211 -12.39 -1.67 13.44
CA CYS A 211 -12.66 -2.36 14.72
C CYS A 211 -12.28 -3.85 14.63
N LYS A 212 -12.73 -4.56 13.57
CA LYS A 212 -12.41 -5.98 13.37
C LYS A 212 -10.91 -6.22 13.18
N PHE A 213 -10.23 -5.30 12.51
CA PHE A 213 -8.79 -5.33 12.32
C PHE A 213 -8.06 -5.22 13.68
N LEU A 214 -8.40 -4.21 14.47
CA LEU A 214 -7.81 -3.97 15.80
C LEU A 214 -8.04 -5.12 16.78
N GLU A 215 -9.21 -5.78 16.73
CA GLU A 215 -9.49 -6.96 17.55
C GLU A 215 -8.47 -8.10 17.29
N ARG A 216 -8.00 -8.26 16.04
CA ARG A 216 -7.07 -9.33 15.65
C ARG A 216 -5.60 -8.93 15.80
N ASP A 217 -5.25 -7.72 15.37
CA ASP A 217 -3.86 -7.27 15.34
C ASP A 217 -3.33 -6.95 16.73
N LEU A 218 -4.20 -6.48 17.61
CA LEU A 218 -3.84 -6.16 19.00
C LEU A 218 -4.28 -7.27 19.97
N ALA A 219 -4.51 -8.50 19.49
CA ALA A 219 -5.04 -9.62 20.28
C ALA A 219 -4.32 -9.82 21.63
N GLN A 220 -2.99 -9.70 21.63
CA GLN A 220 -2.17 -9.84 22.83
C GLN A 220 -2.39 -8.70 23.84
N GLN A 221 -2.70 -7.48 23.38
CA GLN A 221 -3.02 -6.34 24.26
C GLN A 221 -4.38 -6.52 24.96
N TRP A 222 -5.25 -7.36 24.41
CA TRP A 222 -6.58 -7.60 24.94
C TRP A 222 -6.65 -8.76 25.96
N VAL A 223 -5.55 -9.49 26.16
CA VAL A 223 -5.50 -10.60 27.12
C VAL A 223 -5.86 -10.12 28.52
N GLY A 224 -6.84 -10.78 29.15
CA GLY A 224 -7.36 -10.41 30.47
C GLY A 224 -8.42 -9.29 30.47
N MET A 225 -8.70 -8.63 29.34
CA MET A 225 -9.76 -7.63 29.23
C MET A 225 -11.13 -8.25 28.98
N SER A 226 -12.20 -7.62 29.49
CA SER A 226 -13.55 -8.00 29.10
C SER A 226 -13.83 -7.65 27.64
N ARG A 227 -14.69 -8.43 26.97
CA ARG A 227 -15.11 -8.17 25.58
C ARG A 227 -15.66 -6.75 25.37
N SER A 228 -16.37 -6.21 26.37
CA SER A 228 -16.90 -4.85 26.29
C SER A 228 -15.81 -3.79 26.37
N ALA A 229 -14.79 -3.98 27.22
CA ALA A 229 -13.65 -3.08 27.34
C ALA A 229 -12.78 -3.09 26.08
N MET A 230 -12.53 -4.27 25.50
CA MET A 230 -11.83 -4.42 24.21
C MET A 230 -12.57 -3.66 23.10
N LYS A 231 -13.87 -3.92 22.91
CA LYS A 231 -14.66 -3.24 21.87
C LYS A 231 -14.70 -1.73 22.01
N ARG A 232 -14.80 -1.20 23.25
CA ARG A 232 -14.72 0.25 23.49
C ARG A 232 -13.35 0.81 23.13
N SER A 233 -12.26 0.09 23.43
CA SER A 233 -10.89 0.52 23.10
C SER A 233 -10.66 0.50 21.58
N CYS A 234 -11.05 -0.59 20.90
CA CYS A 234 -11.02 -0.69 19.45
C CYS A 234 -11.80 0.45 18.79
N GLY A 235 -12.99 0.79 19.29
CA GLY A 235 -13.80 1.89 18.75
C GLY A 235 -13.12 3.26 18.87
N LYS A 236 -12.40 3.52 19.96
CA LYS A 236 -11.62 4.77 20.13
C LYS A 236 -10.46 4.84 19.15
N ILE A 237 -9.67 3.77 19.06
CA ILE A 237 -8.51 3.70 18.16
C ILE A 237 -8.97 3.77 16.70
N ALA A 238 -10.05 3.07 16.33
CA ALA A 238 -10.60 3.08 14.98
C ALA A 238 -10.98 4.50 14.52
N LYS A 239 -11.57 5.32 15.38
CA LYS A 239 -11.88 6.72 15.04
C LYS A 239 -10.61 7.55 14.78
N GLN A 240 -9.58 7.38 15.61
CA GLN A 240 -8.29 8.04 15.40
C GLN A 240 -7.66 7.60 14.07
N MET A 241 -7.68 6.29 13.76
CA MET A 241 -7.24 5.79 12.46
C MET A 241 -8.04 6.40 11.31
N MET A 242 -9.35 6.63 11.45
CA MET A 242 -10.17 7.25 10.40
C MET A 242 -9.76 8.71 10.14
N HIS A 243 -9.54 9.52 11.17
CA HIS A 243 -9.01 10.88 11.00
C HIS A 243 -7.66 10.84 10.27
N ARG A 244 -6.72 10.05 10.78
CA ARG A 244 -5.37 9.98 10.21
C ARG A 244 -5.37 9.45 8.77
N ASN A 245 -6.19 8.45 8.46
CA ASN A 245 -6.32 7.92 7.10
C ASN A 245 -6.87 8.95 6.11
N VAL A 246 -7.83 9.79 6.52
CA VAL A 246 -8.34 10.86 5.65
C VAL A 246 -7.26 11.91 5.39
N GLY A 247 -6.58 12.38 6.44
CA GLY A 247 -5.50 13.36 6.30
C GLY A 247 -4.33 12.82 5.47
N PHE A 248 -3.93 11.57 5.72
CA PHE A 248 -2.89 10.90 4.95
C PHE A 248 -3.28 10.68 3.50
N SER A 249 -4.53 10.27 3.21
CA SER A 249 -4.99 10.15 1.82
C SER A 249 -4.90 11.48 1.09
N ALA A 250 -5.31 12.58 1.73
CA ALA A 250 -5.23 13.92 1.15
C ALA A 250 -3.78 14.38 0.96
N LEU A 251 -2.88 14.04 1.89
CA LEU A 251 -1.45 14.32 1.74
C LEU A 251 -0.88 13.65 0.49
N VAL A 252 -1.21 12.39 0.24
CA VAL A 252 -0.68 11.73 -0.94
C VAL A 252 -1.29 12.31 -2.23
N ASP A 253 -2.58 12.64 -2.24
CA ASP A 253 -3.20 13.27 -3.40
C ASP A 253 -2.58 14.66 -3.71
N ASP A 254 -2.17 15.41 -2.68
CA ASP A 254 -1.44 16.68 -2.79
C ASP A 254 0.03 16.50 -3.23
N SER A 255 0.70 15.45 -2.73
CA SER A 255 2.12 15.18 -3.00
C SER A 255 2.35 14.52 -4.36
N TYR A 256 1.36 13.77 -4.86
CA TYR A 256 1.40 13.01 -6.11
C TYR A 256 0.18 13.28 -7.01
N PRO A 257 -0.09 14.55 -7.39
CA PRO A 257 -1.35 14.94 -8.04
C PRO A 257 -1.52 14.38 -9.46
N ASP A 258 -0.42 14.02 -10.14
CA ASP A 258 -0.43 13.45 -11.49
C ASP A 258 -0.28 11.92 -11.50
N ALA A 259 0.00 11.28 -10.36
CA ALA A 259 0.25 9.84 -10.28
C ALA A 259 -1.05 9.02 -10.32
N LEU A 260 -0.96 7.79 -10.85
CA LEU A 260 -2.04 6.84 -10.74
C LEU A 260 -2.14 6.31 -9.30
N ARG A 261 -3.27 6.59 -8.65
CA ARG A 261 -3.53 6.20 -7.27
C ARG A 261 -3.95 4.73 -7.18
N ILE A 262 -3.07 3.89 -6.65
CA ILE A 262 -3.36 2.46 -6.43
C ILE A 262 -3.49 2.16 -4.94
N SER A 263 -4.10 1.01 -4.61
CA SER A 263 -4.33 0.64 -3.22
C SER A 263 -4.33 -0.86 -3.00
N ILE A 264 -3.94 -1.26 -1.79
CA ILE A 264 -4.07 -2.63 -1.29
C ILE A 264 -5.49 -2.98 -0.84
N HIS A 265 -6.39 -2.01 -0.76
CA HIS A 265 -7.80 -2.24 -0.50
C HIS A 265 -8.54 -2.49 -1.81
N GLN A 266 -9.49 -3.40 -1.77
CA GLN A 266 -10.40 -3.63 -2.88
C GLN A 266 -11.40 -2.47 -2.96
N TYR A 267 -11.50 -1.85 -4.13
CA TYR A 267 -12.43 -0.77 -4.44
C TYR A 267 -13.43 -1.23 -5.51
N ASP A 268 -14.51 -0.45 -5.70
CA ASP A 268 -15.35 -0.60 -6.89
C ASP A 268 -14.60 -0.23 -8.18
N ASN A 269 -13.35 0.24 -8.08
CA ASN A 269 -12.50 0.64 -9.19
C ASN A 269 -13.13 1.70 -10.10
N ALA A 270 -14.11 2.47 -9.61
CA ALA A 270 -14.65 3.63 -10.32
C ALA A 270 -13.69 4.84 -10.27
N GLY A 271 -12.54 4.71 -9.61
CA GLY A 271 -11.60 5.80 -9.35
C GLY A 271 -12.01 6.67 -8.14
N PRO A 272 -11.10 7.52 -7.63
CA PRO A 272 -9.75 7.77 -8.14
C PRO A 272 -8.74 6.68 -7.77
N LYS A 273 -9.10 5.74 -6.87
CA LYS A 273 -8.21 4.67 -6.41
C LYS A 273 -8.53 3.35 -7.11
N PHE A 274 -7.48 2.62 -7.48
CA PHE A 274 -7.59 1.31 -8.13
C PHE A 274 -6.95 0.23 -7.27
N GLY A 275 -7.73 -0.80 -6.93
CA GLY A 275 -7.26 -1.90 -6.08
C GLY A 275 -6.27 -2.80 -6.82
N ILE A 276 -5.25 -3.28 -6.11
CA ILE A 276 -4.28 -4.26 -6.61
C ILE A 276 -4.03 -5.38 -5.58
N HIS A 277 -3.58 -6.54 -6.07
CA HIS A 277 -3.07 -7.64 -5.26
C HIS A 277 -1.55 -7.63 -5.23
N LEU A 278 -0.99 -7.54 -4.02
CA LEU A 278 0.46 -7.57 -3.79
C LEU A 278 1.07 -8.96 -3.88
N ILE A 279 0.31 -9.99 -3.50
CA ILE A 279 0.75 -11.38 -3.61
C ILE A 279 -0.25 -12.09 -4.52
N PRO A 280 0.20 -12.92 -5.48
CA PRO A 280 -0.70 -13.76 -6.25
C PRO A 280 -1.52 -14.63 -5.31
N GLN A 281 -2.85 -14.63 -5.46
CA GLN A 281 -3.71 -15.54 -4.73
C GLN A 281 -4.66 -16.22 -5.72
N LYS A 282 -4.56 -17.55 -5.82
CA LYS A 282 -5.47 -18.36 -6.64
C LYS A 282 -6.85 -18.50 -6.00
N SER A 283 -6.94 -18.43 -4.68
CA SER A 283 -8.18 -18.51 -3.91
C SER A 283 -8.01 -17.90 -2.50
N GLY A 284 -9.12 -17.67 -1.79
CA GLY A 284 -9.11 -17.13 -0.43
C GLY A 284 -9.31 -15.63 -0.34
N LYS A 285 -9.20 -15.08 0.88
CA LYS A 285 -9.32 -13.64 1.11
C LYS A 285 -7.96 -12.97 0.88
N PRO A 286 -7.90 -11.88 0.09
CA PRO A 286 -6.71 -11.04 -0.05
C PRO A 286 -6.15 -10.64 1.30
N ARG A 287 -4.85 -10.90 1.49
CA ARG A 287 -4.08 -10.50 2.66
C ARG A 287 -2.96 -9.59 2.21
N THR A 288 -2.69 -8.56 3.01
CA THR A 288 -1.49 -7.77 2.82
C THR A 288 -0.29 -8.50 3.40
N PRO A 289 0.91 -8.33 2.82
CA PRO A 289 2.12 -9.05 3.24
C PRO A 289 2.40 -8.97 4.75
N TRP A 290 2.21 -7.78 5.30
CA TRP A 290 2.49 -7.49 6.70
C TRP A 290 1.44 -8.03 7.69
N HIS A 291 0.42 -8.73 7.20
CA HIS A 291 -0.62 -9.38 8.00
C HIS A 291 -0.69 -10.90 7.76
N SER A 292 0.34 -11.49 7.14
CA SER A 292 0.38 -12.91 6.80
C SER A 292 1.79 -13.47 6.82
N VAL A 293 1.87 -14.79 6.71
CA VAL A 293 3.05 -15.55 6.32
C VAL A 293 2.80 -16.20 4.96
N VAL A 294 3.86 -16.48 4.22
CA VAL A 294 3.78 -17.21 2.94
C VAL A 294 4.18 -18.67 3.17
N CYS A 295 3.35 -19.58 2.64
CA CYS A 295 3.66 -20.99 2.43
C CYS A 295 3.77 -21.24 0.91
N GLU A 296 4.87 -21.80 0.43
CA GLU A 296 5.06 -22.15 -0.98
C GLU A 296 4.90 -23.66 -1.20
N ASP A 297 4.03 -24.06 -2.13
CA ASP A 297 3.98 -25.46 -2.58
C ASP A 297 5.28 -25.81 -3.35
N LEU A 298 5.53 -27.10 -3.59
CA LEU A 298 6.71 -27.57 -4.33
C LEU A 298 6.83 -26.99 -5.75
N ASP A 299 5.73 -26.53 -6.34
CA ASP A 299 5.70 -25.85 -7.65
C ASP A 299 5.92 -24.33 -7.54
N SER A 300 6.32 -23.82 -6.37
CA SER A 300 6.47 -22.40 -6.04
C SER A 300 5.18 -21.59 -6.08
N THR A 301 4.00 -22.22 -6.02
CA THR A 301 2.74 -21.50 -5.81
C THR A 301 2.69 -20.95 -4.39
N PRO A 302 2.62 -19.61 -4.19
CA PRO A 302 2.54 -19.03 -2.86
C PRO A 302 1.11 -19.02 -2.32
N HIS A 303 0.98 -19.23 -1.01
CA HIS A 303 -0.25 -19.14 -0.25
C HIS A 303 -0.03 -18.24 0.97
N THR A 304 -0.91 -17.25 1.16
CA THR A 304 -0.83 -16.38 2.34
C THR A 304 -1.77 -16.87 3.44
N VAL A 305 -1.24 -17.16 4.62
CA VAL A 305 -2.00 -17.61 5.79
C VAL A 305 -1.68 -16.79 7.04
N ASP A 306 -2.49 -16.93 8.10
CA ASP A 306 -2.07 -16.48 9.42
C ASP A 306 -1.03 -17.49 9.94
N LEU A 307 0.01 -17.06 10.67
CA LEU A 307 1.04 -17.95 11.22
C LEU A 307 0.47 -19.15 12.00
N LYS A 308 -0.56 -18.93 12.81
CA LYS A 308 -1.20 -20.01 13.59
C LYS A 308 -1.90 -21.07 12.74
N ASP A 309 -2.21 -20.75 11.48
CA ASP A 309 -2.95 -21.60 10.54
C ASP A 309 -1.98 -22.33 9.57
N VAL A 310 -0.66 -22.19 9.75
CA VAL A 310 0.35 -22.93 8.98
C VAL A 310 0.29 -24.40 9.34
N ASP A 311 0.11 -25.25 8.33
CA ASP A 311 0.20 -26.70 8.46
C ASP A 311 1.67 -27.14 8.46
N THR A 312 2.24 -27.36 9.64
CA THR A 312 3.65 -27.76 9.81
C THR A 312 3.92 -29.23 9.48
N ASP A 313 2.88 -30.03 9.21
CA ASP A 313 3.07 -31.38 8.65
C ASP A 313 3.23 -31.33 7.12
N LYS A 314 2.76 -30.24 6.49
CA LYS A 314 2.86 -29.99 5.05
C LYS A 314 4.04 -29.11 4.67
N TYR A 315 4.37 -28.09 5.46
CA TYR A 315 5.36 -27.09 5.12
C TYR A 315 6.50 -26.99 6.14
N ASP A 316 7.72 -26.88 5.62
CA ASP A 316 8.94 -26.71 6.42
C ASP A 316 9.31 -25.23 6.54
N LEU A 317 9.73 -24.82 7.74
CA LEU A 317 10.16 -23.44 7.98
C LEU A 317 11.47 -23.14 7.24
N VAL A 318 11.43 -22.13 6.36
CA VAL A 318 12.58 -21.65 5.59
C VAL A 318 13.25 -20.48 6.31
N TYR A 319 14.59 -20.47 6.30
CA TYR A 319 15.41 -19.39 6.84
C TYR A 319 16.14 -18.65 5.71
N LYS A 320 16.17 -17.32 5.80
CA LYS A 320 16.96 -16.43 4.94
C LYS A 320 17.50 -15.29 5.79
N HIS A 321 18.71 -14.82 5.49
CA HIS A 321 19.40 -13.78 6.28
C HIS A 321 19.46 -14.08 7.79
N GLY A 322 19.56 -15.36 8.16
CA GLY A 322 19.63 -15.80 9.56
C GLY A 322 18.32 -15.70 10.35
N ARG A 323 17.17 -15.48 9.69
CA ARG A 323 15.85 -15.39 10.34
C ARG A 323 14.80 -16.22 9.61
N LYS A 324 13.67 -16.46 10.28
CA LYS A 324 12.48 -17.08 9.68
C LYS A 324 12.01 -16.25 8.49
N TRP A 325 11.80 -16.89 7.34
CA TRP A 325 11.50 -16.22 6.08
C TRP A 325 10.12 -16.58 5.52
N GLY A 326 9.74 -17.84 5.63
CA GLY A 326 8.50 -18.36 5.06
C GLY A 326 8.41 -19.85 5.32
N TYR A 327 7.43 -20.48 4.69
CA TYR A 327 7.16 -21.91 4.73
C TYR A 327 7.05 -22.45 3.32
#